data_AF-A0AAW1TJ83-F1
#
_entry.id   AF-A0AAW1TJ83-F1
#
_cell.length_a   1.000
_cell.length_b   1.000
_cell.length_c   1.000
_cell.angle_alpha   90.00
_cell.angle_beta   90.00
_cell.angle_gamma   90.00
#
_symmetry.space_group_name_H-M   'P 1'
#
loop_
_entity.id
_entity.type
_entity.pdbx_description
1 polymer ?
#
loop_
_entity_poly.entity_id
_entity_poly.type
_entity_poly.pdbx_seq_one_letter_code
_entity_poly.pdbx_strand_id
1 'polypeptide(L)'
;MKECIHRALLLQGPARCPKADSGQSSRGKRCRGLRTQRACSLAQGRAGLTATEQKALWAAGVREATKGVEGERQTQRLWTPTLDPPAALAWLSVVLVGVKRPYSAGSVARASNCFECEDLRLVQPQCQPASERSAKRAAKGAQYILHRALPYQSLAEALQDAHYSVAFSRWDT
;
A
#
# COMPACT_ATOMS: atom_id res chain seq x y z
N MET A 1 31.60 -8.66 21.16
CA MET A 1 30.63 -7.58 21.47
C MET A 1 29.29 -7.95 20.82
N LYS A 2 28.44 -8.89 21.25
CA LYS A 2 27.98 -9.39 22.56
C LYS A 2 27.49 -8.30 23.53
N GLU A 3 26.18 -8.35 23.78
CA GLU A 3 25.38 -7.76 24.87
C GLU A 3 24.92 -6.29 24.72
N CYS A 4 23.63 -6.11 24.38
CA CYS A 4 22.73 -5.20 25.09
C CYS A 4 21.28 -5.68 24.90
N ILE A 5 20.79 -6.36 25.93
CA ILE A 5 19.49 -7.03 26.05
C ILE A 5 18.49 -6.14 26.82
N HIS A 6 17.20 -6.26 26.43
CA HIS A 6 15.95 -6.02 27.18
C HIS A 6 15.45 -4.61 27.56
N ARG A 7 14.42 -4.16 26.84
CA ARG A 7 13.10 -3.64 27.30
C ARG A 7 12.35 -3.13 26.04
N ALA A 8 11.09 -3.43 25.73
CA ALA A 8 10.00 -4.05 26.45
C ALA A 8 9.08 -4.72 25.42
N LEU A 9 8.79 -5.99 25.64
CA LEU A 9 7.60 -6.65 25.14
C LEU A 9 6.42 -6.05 25.91
N LEU A 10 5.35 -5.65 25.21
CA LEU A 10 3.92 -5.69 25.62
C LEU A 10 3.11 -4.47 25.11
N LEU A 11 1.98 -4.80 24.45
CA LEU A 11 0.75 -4.01 24.26
C LEU A 11 0.85 -2.97 23.10
N GLN A 12 -0.06 -2.89 22.11
CA GLN A 12 -1.51 -3.05 22.15
C GLN A 12 -2.06 -3.44 20.76
N GLY A 13 -2.80 -4.54 20.68
CA GLY A 13 -3.80 -4.74 19.63
C GLY A 13 -4.97 -3.76 19.81
N PRO A 14 -5.82 -3.55 18.80
CA PRO A 14 -6.97 -2.66 18.91
C PRO A 14 -7.89 -3.15 20.03
N ALA A 15 -8.10 -2.28 21.02
CA ALA A 15 -8.92 -2.54 22.19
C ALA A 15 -10.35 -2.95 21.77
N ARG A 16 -10.80 -4.11 22.25
CA ARG A 16 -12.21 -4.50 22.21
C ARG A 16 -13.01 -3.50 23.04
N CYS A 17 -14.09 -2.97 22.47
CA CYS A 17 -15.07 -2.17 23.19
C CYS A 17 -15.71 -2.99 24.32
N PRO A 18 -15.65 -2.55 25.59
CA PRO A 18 -16.50 -3.13 26.62
C PRO A 18 -17.93 -2.60 26.46
N LYS A 19 -18.91 -3.49 26.52
CA LYS A 19 -20.33 -3.13 26.64
C LYS A 19 -20.52 -2.34 27.95
N ALA A 20 -21.08 -1.14 27.85
CA ALA A 20 -21.48 -0.35 29.00
C ALA A 20 -22.88 -0.80 29.43
N ASP A 21 -22.95 -1.51 30.56
CA ASP A 21 -24.16 -1.59 31.38
C ASP A 21 -24.44 -0.20 31.97
N SER A 22 -25.68 0.24 31.86
CA SER A 22 -26.19 1.47 32.43
C SER A 22 -26.27 1.37 33.95
N GLY A 23 -25.30 1.97 34.64
CA GLY A 23 -25.27 2.12 36.10
C GLY A 23 -24.76 3.51 36.47
N GLN A 24 -25.60 4.22 37.22
CA GLN A 24 -25.50 5.60 37.68
C GLN A 24 -24.13 6.05 38.26
N SER A 25 -23.88 7.36 38.15
CA SER A 25 -23.40 8.26 39.21
C SER A 25 -22.10 9.03 38.96
N SER A 26 -22.30 10.35 39.03
CA SER A 26 -21.39 11.45 39.29
C SER A 26 -19.99 11.16 39.87
N ARG A 27 -18.96 11.79 39.29
CA ARG A 27 -18.15 12.86 39.92
C ARG A 27 -16.96 13.22 39.03
N GLY A 28 -16.81 14.52 38.80
CA GLY A 28 -15.79 15.07 37.93
C GLY A 28 -14.36 14.82 38.41
N LYS A 29 -13.45 14.68 37.46
CA LYS A 29 -12.03 14.97 37.63
C LYS A 29 -11.56 15.81 36.45
N ARG A 30 -11.21 17.05 36.76
CA ARG A 30 -10.51 17.98 35.87
C ARG A 30 -9.11 17.44 35.61
N CYS A 31 -8.81 17.09 34.36
CA CYS A 31 -7.44 16.92 33.89
C CYS A 31 -7.03 18.19 33.14
N ARG A 32 -6.16 18.99 33.78
CA ARG A 32 -5.37 20.04 33.11
C ARG A 32 -4.29 19.37 32.28
N GLY A 33 -4.20 19.73 31.00
CA GLY A 33 -3.17 19.22 30.09
C GLY A 33 -3.34 19.84 28.71
N LEU A 34 -2.77 21.03 28.51
CA LEU A 34 -3.01 21.96 27.41
C LEU A 34 -2.36 21.59 26.05
N ARG A 35 -2.09 20.31 25.76
CA ARG A 35 -1.50 19.89 24.47
C ARG A 35 -2.26 18.83 23.69
N THR A 36 -3.40 18.38 24.18
CA THR A 36 -4.21 17.31 23.55
C THR A 36 -5.51 17.81 22.91
N GLN A 37 -5.76 19.13 22.90
CA GLN A 37 -7.05 19.66 22.44
C GLN A 37 -7.24 19.69 20.91
N ARG A 38 -6.17 19.64 20.11
CA ARG A 38 -6.31 19.63 18.64
C ARG A 38 -6.58 18.26 18.01
N ALA A 39 -6.23 17.17 18.68
CA ALA A 39 -6.49 15.82 18.17
C ALA A 39 -7.85 15.25 18.63
N CYS A 40 -8.39 15.75 19.75
CA CYS A 40 -9.62 15.21 20.34
C CYS A 40 -10.91 15.76 19.68
N SER A 41 -10.89 16.97 19.12
CA SER A 41 -12.08 17.59 18.53
C SER A 41 -12.51 16.98 17.18
N LEU A 42 -11.61 16.30 16.45
CA LEU A 42 -11.94 15.64 15.18
C LEU A 42 -12.53 14.23 15.36
N ALA A 43 -12.30 13.59 16.51
CA ALA A 43 -12.82 12.25 16.80
C ALA A 43 -14.27 12.28 17.34
N GLN A 44 -14.68 13.38 17.98
CA GLN A 44 -15.97 13.48 18.67
C GLN A 44 -17.18 13.72 17.74
N GLY A 45 -16.98 13.99 16.45
CA GLY A 45 -18.07 14.22 15.48
C GLY A 45 -18.60 12.96 14.76
N ARG A 46 -18.05 11.76 15.02
CA ARG A 46 -18.37 10.54 14.25
C ARG A 46 -19.38 9.59 14.88
N ALA A 47 -19.88 9.89 16.08
CA ALA A 47 -20.64 8.95 16.91
C ALA A 47 -22.16 8.85 16.61
N GLY A 48 -22.65 9.40 15.50
CA GLY A 48 -24.10 9.41 15.19
C GLY A 48 -24.48 9.25 13.71
N LEU A 49 -23.54 8.82 12.86
CA LEU A 49 -23.77 8.73 11.41
C LEU A 49 -24.26 7.33 11.03
N THR A 50 -25.32 7.29 10.22
CA THR A 50 -25.78 6.04 9.60
C THR A 50 -24.70 5.49 8.66
N ALA A 51 -24.73 4.17 8.40
CA ALA A 51 -23.76 3.53 7.52
C ALA A 51 -23.71 4.18 6.11
N THR A 52 -24.83 4.71 5.64
CA THR A 52 -24.96 5.44 4.37
C THR A 52 -24.20 6.77 4.41
N GLU A 53 -24.32 7.52 5.50
CA GLU A 53 -23.63 8.81 5.69
C GLU A 53 -22.12 8.60 5.89
N GLN A 54 -21.71 7.55 6.63
CA GLN A 54 -20.31 7.18 6.74
C GLN A 54 -19.71 6.81 5.38
N LYS A 55 -20.42 6.05 4.56
CA LYS A 55 -19.99 5.72 3.19
C LYS A 55 -19.90 6.96 2.30
N ALA A 56 -20.86 7.88 2.41
CA ALA A 56 -20.87 9.13 1.67
C ALA A 56 -19.69 10.03 2.08
N LEU A 57 -19.40 10.13 3.38
CA LEU A 57 -18.27 10.90 3.91
C LEU A 57 -16.92 10.28 3.53
N TRP A 58 -16.79 8.96 3.57
CA TRP A 58 -15.59 8.28 3.07
C TRP A 58 -15.41 8.53 1.56
N ALA A 59 -16.48 8.38 0.78
CA ALA A 59 -16.44 8.64 -0.66
C ALA A 59 -16.12 10.12 -0.98
N ALA A 60 -16.65 11.07 -0.21
CA ALA A 60 -16.35 12.49 -0.33
C ALA A 60 -14.88 12.77 0.03
N GLY A 61 -14.36 12.19 1.11
CA GLY A 61 -12.96 12.29 1.50
C GLY A 61 -12.01 11.68 0.46
N VAL A 62 -12.36 10.53 -0.12
CA VAL A 62 -11.61 9.93 -1.24
C VAL A 62 -11.64 10.85 -2.45
N ARG A 63 -12.82 11.39 -2.83
CA ARG A 63 -12.93 12.33 -3.96
C ARG A 63 -12.13 13.59 -3.72
N GLU A 64 -12.11 14.12 -2.51
CA GLU A 64 -11.36 15.32 -2.15
C GLU A 64 -9.85 15.05 -2.12
N ALA A 65 -9.41 13.93 -1.56
CA ALA A 65 -8.02 13.48 -1.67
C ALA A 65 -7.60 13.19 -3.13
N THR A 66 -8.58 12.86 -3.96
CA THR A 66 -8.44 12.68 -5.41
C THR A 66 -8.86 13.94 -6.18
N LYS A 67 -9.06 15.11 -5.57
CA LYS A 67 -9.13 16.36 -6.33
C LYS A 67 -7.72 16.90 -6.39
N GLY A 68 -7.12 16.84 -7.57
CA GLY A 68 -5.86 17.52 -7.84
C GLY A 68 -6.05 19.04 -7.71
N VAL A 69 -4.93 19.74 -7.53
CA VAL A 69 -4.85 21.18 -7.74
C VAL A 69 -5.43 21.50 -9.13
N GLU A 70 -6.32 22.49 -9.21
CA GLU A 70 -6.98 22.92 -10.45
C GLU A 70 -5.95 23.11 -11.57
N GLY A 71 -6.10 22.33 -12.66
CA GLY A 71 -5.30 22.48 -13.88
C GLY A 71 -4.55 21.22 -14.37
N GLU A 72 -4.29 20.23 -13.52
CA GLU A 72 -3.57 19.02 -13.92
C GLU A 72 -4.52 17.82 -14.14
N ARG A 73 -4.62 17.33 -15.39
CA ARG A 73 -5.24 16.03 -15.68
C ARG A 73 -4.50 14.95 -14.88
N GLN A 74 -5.16 14.43 -13.85
CA GLN A 74 -4.62 13.46 -12.88
C GLN A 74 -4.13 12.12 -13.44
N THR A 75 -4.21 11.89 -14.74
CA THR A 75 -3.59 10.73 -15.41
C THR A 75 -2.08 10.63 -15.23
N GLN A 76 -1.42 11.68 -14.69
CA GLN A 76 0.02 11.72 -14.47
C GLN A 76 0.45 12.16 -13.06
N ARG A 77 -0.42 12.06 -12.04
CA ARG A 77 0.14 12.00 -10.69
C ARG A 77 0.89 10.68 -10.61
N LEU A 78 2.21 10.79 -10.77
CA LEU A 78 3.23 9.80 -10.42
C LEU A 78 2.82 9.23 -9.07
N TRP A 79 2.08 8.11 -9.11
CA TRP A 79 1.76 7.35 -7.92
C TRP A 79 3.10 6.69 -7.55
N THR A 80 3.92 7.46 -6.85
CA THR A 80 5.16 7.05 -6.22
C THR A 80 4.83 6.98 -4.74
N PRO A 81 4.20 5.89 -4.26
CA PRO A 81 3.99 5.69 -2.85
C PRO A 81 5.40 5.50 -2.32
N THR A 82 5.92 6.52 -1.68
CA THR A 82 7.16 6.39 -0.94
C THR A 82 6.76 5.63 0.32
N LEU A 83 7.10 4.34 0.37
CA LEU A 83 6.92 3.57 1.60
C LEU A 83 7.77 4.21 2.70
N ASP A 84 7.15 4.47 3.84
CA ASP A 84 7.82 4.91 5.06
C ASP A 84 7.46 3.90 6.16
N PRO A 85 8.40 3.05 6.61
CA PRO A 85 9.83 2.95 6.24
C PRO A 85 10.05 2.47 4.79
N PRO A 86 11.28 2.65 4.22
CA PRO A 86 11.58 2.21 2.85
C PRO A 86 11.37 0.71 2.70
N ALA A 87 10.98 0.29 1.49
CA ALA A 87 10.68 -1.10 1.17
C ALA A 87 11.83 -2.04 1.58
N ALA A 88 11.54 -3.10 2.33
CA ALA A 88 12.59 -4.02 2.82
C ALA A 88 13.42 -4.65 1.68
N LEU A 89 12.82 -4.83 0.51
CA LEU A 89 13.46 -5.41 -0.69
C LEU A 89 13.65 -4.37 -1.80
N ALA A 90 13.98 -3.13 -1.45
CA ALA A 90 14.26 -2.06 -2.43
C ALA A 90 15.44 -2.38 -3.40
N TRP A 91 16.30 -3.33 -3.04
CA TRP A 91 17.45 -3.78 -3.84
C TRP A 91 17.12 -4.95 -4.78
N LEU A 92 15.93 -5.53 -4.69
CA LEU A 92 15.51 -6.68 -5.49
C LEU A 92 14.64 -6.22 -6.66
N SER A 93 14.94 -6.75 -7.85
CA SER A 93 14.16 -6.50 -9.07
C SER A 93 13.53 -7.79 -9.55
N VAL A 94 12.22 -7.80 -9.78
CA VAL A 94 11.51 -8.94 -10.38
C VAL A 94 11.40 -8.71 -11.88
N VAL A 95 11.98 -9.62 -12.67
CA VAL A 95 11.95 -9.55 -14.14
C VAL A 95 10.98 -10.58 -14.69
N LEU A 96 10.00 -10.13 -15.48
CA LEU A 96 9.07 -11.00 -16.20
C LEU A 96 9.38 -10.96 -17.70
N VAL A 97 9.63 -12.13 -18.27
CA VAL A 97 10.01 -12.28 -19.68
C VAL A 97 8.83 -12.83 -20.49
N GLY A 98 8.51 -12.19 -21.62
CA GLY A 98 7.54 -12.71 -22.59
C GLY A 98 6.11 -12.83 -22.03
N VAL A 99 5.70 -11.89 -21.17
CA VAL A 99 4.38 -11.94 -20.53
C VAL A 99 3.29 -11.87 -21.60
N LYS A 100 2.53 -12.98 -21.73
CA LYS A 100 1.42 -13.08 -22.69
C LYS A 100 0.10 -12.54 -22.16
N ARG A 101 -0.17 -12.79 -20.88
CA ARG A 101 -1.47 -12.48 -20.26
C ARG A 101 -1.34 -11.29 -19.30
N PRO A 102 -2.16 -10.25 -19.43
CA PRO A 102 -2.13 -9.07 -18.53
C PRO A 102 -2.37 -9.45 -17.07
N TYR A 103 -3.22 -10.47 -16.84
CA TYR A 103 -3.56 -10.96 -15.51
C TYR A 103 -2.34 -11.49 -14.74
N SER A 104 -1.39 -12.15 -15.42
CA SER A 104 -0.20 -12.69 -14.74
C SER A 104 0.72 -11.58 -14.25
N ALA A 105 0.91 -10.51 -15.04
CA ALA A 105 1.66 -9.34 -14.59
C ALA A 105 1.03 -8.71 -13.33
N GLY A 106 -0.30 -8.55 -13.32
CA GLY A 106 -1.00 -8.01 -12.14
C GLY A 106 -0.91 -8.93 -10.91
N SER A 107 -0.96 -10.24 -11.11
CA SER A 107 -0.80 -11.21 -10.01
C SER A 107 0.59 -11.19 -9.41
N VAL A 108 1.63 -11.08 -10.26
CA VAL A 108 3.03 -10.92 -9.80
C VAL A 108 3.19 -9.59 -9.09
N ALA A 109 2.68 -8.47 -9.62
CA ALA A 109 2.75 -7.17 -8.95
C ALA A 109 2.14 -7.20 -7.55
N ARG A 110 1.02 -7.92 -7.37
CA ARG A 110 0.43 -8.14 -6.05
C ARG A 110 1.36 -8.94 -5.14
N ALA A 111 1.96 -10.01 -5.64
CA ALA A 111 2.89 -10.84 -4.88
C ALA A 111 4.13 -10.03 -4.47
N SER A 112 4.74 -9.27 -5.40
CA SER A 112 5.87 -8.39 -5.14
C SER A 112 5.56 -7.37 -4.04
N ASN A 113 4.37 -6.75 -4.08
CA ASN A 113 3.94 -5.83 -3.03
C ASN A 113 3.83 -6.48 -1.64
N CYS A 114 3.37 -7.73 -1.56
CA CYS A 114 3.29 -8.45 -0.28
C CYS A 114 4.67 -8.68 0.38
N PHE A 115 5.74 -8.67 -0.42
CA PHE A 115 7.12 -8.80 0.05
C PHE A 115 7.87 -7.46 0.05
N GLU A 116 7.17 -6.34 -0.13
CA GLU A 116 7.78 -5.01 -0.21
C GLU A 116 8.86 -4.90 -1.32
N CYS A 117 8.63 -5.58 -2.43
CA CYS A 117 9.43 -5.47 -3.65
C CYS A 117 8.69 -4.55 -4.63
N GLU A 118 9.25 -3.38 -4.90
CA GLU A 118 8.61 -2.37 -5.75
C GLU A 118 9.09 -2.39 -7.21
N ASP A 119 10.29 -2.90 -7.47
CA ASP A 119 10.86 -2.91 -8.82
C ASP A 119 10.40 -4.14 -9.61
N LEU A 120 9.62 -3.87 -10.66
CA LEU A 120 9.09 -4.87 -11.58
C LEU A 120 9.45 -4.49 -13.02
N ARG A 121 10.10 -5.40 -13.73
CA ARG A 121 10.59 -5.18 -15.10
C ARG A 121 9.92 -6.12 -16.07
N LEU A 122 9.54 -5.60 -17.23
CA LEU A 122 8.82 -6.37 -18.25
C LEU A 122 9.67 -6.47 -19.51
N VAL A 123 10.20 -7.65 -19.81
CA VAL A 123 10.99 -7.89 -21.01
C VAL A 123 10.10 -8.44 -22.11
N GLN A 124 10.04 -7.75 -23.25
CA GLN A 124 9.22 -8.13 -24.42
C GLN A 124 7.79 -8.57 -24.05
N PRO A 125 7.04 -7.75 -23.28
CA PRO A 125 5.66 -8.10 -22.94
C PRO A 125 4.81 -8.10 -24.23
N GLN A 126 4.02 -9.15 -24.43
CA GLN A 126 3.08 -9.24 -25.55
C GLN A 126 1.75 -8.52 -25.25
N CYS A 127 1.56 -8.13 -23.99
CA CYS A 127 0.42 -7.37 -23.49
C CYS A 127 0.87 -6.02 -22.92
N GLN A 128 -0.07 -5.11 -22.63
CA GLN A 128 0.22 -3.82 -21.98
C GLN A 128 -0.40 -3.78 -20.57
N PRO A 129 0.30 -4.25 -19.52
CA PRO A 129 -0.30 -4.43 -18.19
C PRO A 129 -0.80 -3.12 -17.55
N ALA A 130 -0.15 -2.00 -17.85
CA ALA A 130 -0.49 -0.69 -17.28
C ALA A 130 -1.79 -0.09 -17.86
N SER A 131 -2.17 -0.44 -19.10
CA SER A 131 -3.41 0.05 -19.72
C SER A 131 -4.59 -0.87 -19.39
N GLU A 132 -4.34 -2.18 -19.33
CA GLU A 132 -5.37 -3.19 -19.23
C GLU A 132 -6.06 -3.31 -17.85
N ARG A 133 -7.39 -3.41 -17.88
CA ARG A 133 -8.23 -3.52 -16.66
C ARG A 133 -8.01 -4.84 -15.92
N SER A 134 -7.75 -5.94 -16.64
CA SER A 134 -7.54 -7.28 -16.08
C SER A 134 -6.31 -7.33 -15.17
N ALA A 135 -5.19 -6.74 -15.60
CA ALA A 135 -3.97 -6.56 -14.80
C ALA A 135 -4.23 -5.72 -13.55
N LYS A 136 -4.87 -4.54 -13.70
CA LYS A 136 -5.22 -3.64 -12.58
C LYS A 136 -6.11 -4.30 -11.53
N ARG A 137 -7.03 -5.17 -11.96
CA ARG A 137 -7.90 -5.95 -11.05
C ARG A 137 -7.13 -7.02 -10.30
N ALA A 138 -6.19 -7.70 -10.96
CA ALA A 138 -5.36 -8.74 -10.36
C ALA A 138 -4.36 -8.17 -9.32
N ALA A 139 -3.85 -6.96 -9.56
CA ALA A 139 -2.91 -6.28 -8.67
C ALA A 139 -3.47 -5.91 -7.28
N LYS A 140 -4.80 -5.79 -7.13
CA LYS A 140 -5.49 -5.61 -5.83
C LYS A 140 -4.85 -4.55 -4.90
N GLY A 141 -4.59 -3.35 -5.40
CA GLY A 141 -3.97 -2.25 -4.64
C GLY A 141 -2.50 -2.01 -5.01
N ALA A 142 -1.85 -2.97 -5.66
CA ALA A 142 -0.49 -2.84 -6.19
C ALA A 142 -0.47 -2.30 -7.65
N GLN A 143 -1.47 -1.52 -8.07
CA GLN A 143 -1.53 -1.00 -9.45
C GLN A 143 -0.33 -0.10 -9.78
N TYR A 144 0.25 0.51 -8.75
CA TYR A 144 1.39 1.39 -8.92
C TYR A 144 2.65 0.71 -9.39
N ILE A 145 2.88 -0.54 -8.97
CA ILE A 145 3.99 -1.34 -9.46
C ILE A 145 3.84 -1.55 -10.97
N LEU A 146 2.62 -1.81 -11.45
CA LEU A 146 2.35 -1.92 -12.89
C LEU A 146 2.55 -0.59 -13.64
N HIS A 147 2.28 0.54 -13.01
CA HIS A 147 2.48 1.86 -13.60
C HIS A 147 3.95 2.29 -13.61
N ARG A 148 4.74 1.85 -12.64
CA ARG A 148 6.19 2.08 -12.56
C ARG A 148 6.99 1.07 -13.37
N ALA A 149 6.40 -0.07 -13.71
CA ALA A 149 7.08 -1.13 -14.43
C ALA A 149 7.57 -0.68 -15.80
N LEU A 150 8.88 -0.76 -16.00
CA LEU A 150 9.53 -0.35 -17.24
C LEU A 150 9.50 -1.51 -18.26
N PRO A 151 9.05 -1.25 -19.51
CA PRO A 151 9.18 -2.20 -20.60
C PRO A 151 10.61 -2.17 -21.17
N TYR A 152 11.25 -3.34 -21.24
CA TYR A 152 12.58 -3.55 -21.79
C TYR A 152 12.49 -4.34 -23.10
N GLN A 153 13.38 -4.05 -24.06
CA GLN A 153 13.39 -4.73 -25.35
C GLN A 153 14.13 -6.05 -25.32
N SER A 154 15.08 -6.20 -24.40
CA SER A 154 15.87 -7.42 -24.26
C SER A 154 16.09 -7.77 -22.79
N LEU A 155 16.37 -9.05 -22.53
CA LEU A 155 16.70 -9.51 -21.19
C LEU A 155 18.03 -8.91 -20.72
N ALA A 156 19.00 -8.74 -21.63
CA ALA A 156 20.29 -8.13 -21.32
C ALA A 156 20.13 -6.71 -20.78
N GLU A 157 19.26 -5.89 -21.39
CA GLU A 157 18.95 -4.53 -20.95
C GLU A 157 18.34 -4.51 -19.54
N ALA A 158 17.41 -5.43 -19.26
CA ALA A 158 16.75 -5.52 -17.97
C ALA A 158 17.66 -6.00 -16.83
N LEU A 159 18.86 -6.52 -17.14
CA LEU A 159 19.81 -7.06 -16.17
C LEU A 159 21.10 -6.24 -16.03
N GLN A 160 21.22 -5.10 -16.73
CA GLN A 160 22.48 -4.32 -16.79
C GLN A 160 23.00 -3.84 -15.43
N ASP A 161 22.09 -3.56 -14.50
CA ASP A 161 22.36 -3.09 -13.14
C ASP A 161 22.39 -4.22 -12.10
N ALA A 162 22.06 -5.46 -12.50
CA ALA A 162 22.04 -6.60 -11.59
C ALA A 162 23.43 -7.22 -11.45
N HIS A 163 23.94 -7.31 -10.22
CA HIS A 163 25.19 -8.02 -9.93
C HIS A 163 25.02 -9.55 -9.97
N TYR A 164 23.84 -10.03 -9.61
CA TYR A 164 23.48 -11.45 -9.59
C TYR A 164 22.09 -11.63 -10.20
N SER A 165 21.93 -12.67 -11.00
CA SER A 165 20.65 -13.04 -11.61
C SER A 165 20.31 -14.49 -11.31
N VAL A 166 19.07 -14.74 -10.88
CA VAL A 166 18.55 -16.09 -10.65
C VAL A 166 17.38 -16.32 -11.60
N ALA A 167 17.43 -17.42 -12.34
CA ALA A 167 16.34 -17.84 -13.23
C ALA A 167 15.58 -19.00 -12.61
N PHE A 168 14.25 -18.94 -12.67
CA PHE A 168 13.39 -20.05 -12.28
C PHE A 168 13.04 -20.88 -13.51
N SER A 169 13.47 -22.13 -13.52
CA SER A 169 13.00 -23.14 -14.48
C SER A 169 11.99 -24.07 -13.81
N ARG A 170 11.19 -24.74 -14.62
CA ARG A 170 10.39 -25.86 -14.15
C ARG A 170 11.34 -26.99 -13.77
N TRP A 171 11.04 -27.70 -12.69
CA TRP A 171 11.70 -28.98 -12.40
C TRP A 171 11.20 -30.01 -13.42
N ASP A 172 12.09 -30.54 -14.24
CA ASP A 172 11.76 -31.62 -15.16
C ASP A 172 11.66 -32.91 -14.34
N THR A 173 10.42 -33.39 -14.19
CA THR A 173 10.08 -34.74 -13.67
C THR A 173 10.03 -35.73 -14.80
#